data_AF-A0A6G1RE91-F1
#
_entry.id   AF-A0A6G1RE91-F1
#
_cell.length_a   1.000
_cell.length_b   1.000
_cell.length_c   1.000
_cell.angle_alpha   90.00
_cell.angle_beta   90.00
_cell.angle_gamma   90.00
#
_symmetry.space_group_name_H-M   'P 1'
#
loop_
_entity.id
_entity.type
_entity.pdbx_description
1 polymer ?
#
loop_
_entity_poly.entity_id
_entity_poly.type
_entity_poly.pdbx_seq_one_letter_code
_entity_poly.pdbx_strand_id
1 'polypeptide(L)'
;MVVDYNAFTPGRASPPQGLLTVLEQIPGLVMAADQTELLYQQGYWASYNLPYFQEIFNASGTRELVEKYGDWFTYDRNPRAQIFRRNQTLVHDLDSMVRLMRSNNYLKDPLSRCRGCTPPQNAENAISARSDLNPANGTYPFPALRQRCHGGTDMKVTSWGMAPTFGLVAASGPTWDDVPPFRWSTSPCSDLLHMGHPDLWTFPPIKVHWD
;
A
#
# COMPACT_ATOMS: atom_id res chain seq x y z
N MET A 1 -11.43 -1.45 6.74
CA MET A 1 -12.11 -0.29 6.12
C MET A 1 -13.36 -0.81 5.43
N VAL A 2 -14.51 -0.23 5.73
CA VAL A 2 -15.78 -0.48 5.07
C VAL A 2 -16.25 0.84 4.49
N VAL A 3 -16.43 0.89 3.18
CA VAL A 3 -16.92 2.08 2.46
C VAL A 3 -18.35 1.81 2.00
N ASP A 4 -19.30 2.59 2.50
CA ASP A 4 -20.70 2.46 2.11
C ASP A 4 -21.06 3.49 1.03
N TYR A 5 -21.09 3.05 -0.24
CA TYR A 5 -21.47 3.93 -1.35
C TYR A 5 -22.92 4.40 -1.29
N ASN A 6 -23.81 3.77 -0.50
CA ASN A 6 -25.18 4.27 -0.31
C ASN A 6 -25.21 5.59 0.48
N ALA A 7 -24.22 5.80 1.34
CA ALA A 7 -24.06 7.05 2.10
C ALA A 7 -23.42 8.16 1.25
N PHE A 8 -22.83 7.85 0.10
CA PHE A 8 -22.15 8.82 -0.76
C PHE A 8 -23.08 9.43 -1.82
N THR A 9 -23.07 10.75 -1.93
CA THR A 9 -23.76 11.49 -3.00
C THR A 9 -22.76 12.38 -3.73
N PRO A 10 -22.50 12.17 -5.03
CA PRO A 10 -21.61 13.03 -5.81
C PRO A 10 -22.01 14.52 -5.73
N GLY A 11 -21.03 15.40 -5.53
CA GLY A 11 -21.23 16.84 -5.44
C GLY A 11 -21.72 17.37 -4.08
N ARG A 12 -22.02 16.49 -3.11
CA ARG A 12 -22.41 16.91 -1.76
C ARG A 12 -21.18 17.32 -0.94
N ALA A 13 -21.19 18.55 -0.42
CA ALA A 13 -20.08 19.09 0.37
C ALA A 13 -20.05 18.60 1.83
N SER A 14 -21.21 18.33 2.43
CA SER A 14 -21.28 17.91 3.84
C SER A 14 -20.96 16.43 4.03
N PRO A 15 -20.18 16.06 5.06
CA PRO A 15 -19.91 14.66 5.38
C PRO A 15 -21.22 13.96 5.76
N PRO A 16 -21.60 12.85 5.10
CA PRO A 16 -22.64 11.98 5.60
C PRO A 16 -22.14 11.27 6.87
N GLN A 17 -23.04 10.61 7.59
CA GLN A 17 -22.63 9.60 8.56
C GLN A 17 -22.53 8.25 7.86
N GLY A 18 -21.59 7.40 8.27
CA GLY A 18 -21.49 6.01 7.84
C GLY A 18 -20.80 5.76 6.50
N LEU A 19 -20.23 6.78 5.83
CA LEU A 19 -19.51 6.55 4.56
C LEU A 19 -18.26 5.68 4.76
N LEU A 20 -17.48 5.94 5.81
CA LEU A 20 -16.26 5.18 6.10
C LEU A 20 -16.29 4.69 7.54
N THR A 21 -16.33 3.38 7.72
CA THR A 21 -16.04 2.73 9.01
C THR A 21 -14.65 2.08 8.98
N VAL A 22 -13.82 2.40 9.97
CA VAL A 22 -12.51 1.79 10.16
C VAL A 22 -12.59 0.85 11.35
N LEU A 23 -12.12 -0.39 11.14
CA LEU A 23 -12.06 -1.44 12.14
C LEU A 23 -10.65 -2.01 12.16
N GLU A 24 -10.08 -2.15 13.35
CA GLU A 24 -8.80 -2.80 13.59
C GLU A 24 -8.96 -3.87 14.66
N GLN A 25 -8.20 -4.95 14.53
CA GLN A 25 -8.33 -6.13 15.37
C GLN A 25 -6.95 -6.70 15.72
N ILE A 26 -6.79 -7.08 16.98
CA ILE A 26 -5.70 -7.89 17.52
C ILE A 26 -6.29 -8.97 18.43
N PRO A 27 -5.51 -9.97 18.91
CA PRO A 27 -6.04 -10.98 19.83
C PRO A 27 -6.66 -10.34 21.08
N GLY A 28 -7.96 -10.60 21.30
CA GLY A 28 -8.69 -10.12 22.47
C GLY A 28 -9.19 -8.67 22.40
N LEU A 29 -8.92 -7.92 21.33
CA LEU A 29 -9.35 -6.52 21.20
C LEU A 29 -9.76 -6.19 19.75
N VAL A 30 -10.94 -5.61 19.60
CA VAL A 30 -11.47 -5.06 18.35
C VAL A 30 -11.91 -3.64 18.59
N MET A 31 -11.49 -2.72 17.73
CA MET A 31 -11.96 -1.34 17.73
C MET A 31 -12.58 -1.01 16.39
N ALA A 32 -13.72 -0.32 16.41
CA ALA A 32 -14.39 0.16 15.21
C ALA A 32 -14.90 1.59 15.45
N ALA A 33 -14.74 2.45 14.45
CA ALA A 33 -15.26 3.82 14.49
C ALA A 33 -15.63 4.32 13.10
N ASP A 34 -16.63 5.18 13.04
CA ASP A 34 -16.93 5.99 11.86
C ASP A 34 -15.82 7.05 11.71
N GLN A 35 -15.18 7.09 10.54
CA GLN A 35 -14.10 8.01 10.18
C GLN A 35 -14.51 8.93 9.03
N THR A 36 -15.81 9.07 8.76
CA THR A 36 -16.32 9.88 7.65
C THR A 36 -15.94 11.34 7.80
N GLU A 37 -16.03 11.90 9.00
CA GLU A 37 -15.65 13.30 9.23
C GLU A 37 -14.17 13.54 8.89
N LEU A 38 -13.28 12.68 9.39
CA LEU A 38 -11.84 12.79 9.10
C LEU A 38 -11.56 12.58 7.60
N LEU A 39 -12.23 11.64 6.94
CA LEU A 39 -12.13 11.42 5.49
C LEU A 39 -12.45 12.70 4.71
N TYR A 40 -13.54 13.40 5.05
CA TYR A 40 -13.92 14.66 4.40
C TYR A 40 -12.95 15.81 4.72
N GLN A 41 -12.48 15.90 5.96
CA GLN A 41 -11.55 16.96 6.38
C GLN A 41 -10.20 16.87 5.66
N GLN A 42 -9.64 15.66 5.50
CA GLN A 42 -8.32 15.49 4.89
C GLN A 42 -8.35 15.09 3.40
N GLY A 43 -9.50 14.65 2.90
CA GLY A 43 -9.73 14.30 1.50
C GLY A 43 -9.34 12.88 1.10
N TYR A 44 -8.82 12.06 2.03
CA TYR A 44 -8.41 10.67 1.76
C TYR A 44 -8.39 9.83 3.05
N TRP A 45 -8.26 8.52 2.93
CA TRP A 45 -7.86 7.64 4.03
C TRP A 45 -6.81 6.66 3.51
N ALA A 46 -5.63 6.63 4.12
CA ALA A 46 -4.55 5.72 3.75
C ALA A 46 -4.36 4.62 4.80
N SER A 47 -3.90 3.44 4.36
CA SER A 47 -3.63 2.30 5.22
C SER A 47 -2.35 1.59 4.77
N TYR A 48 -1.47 1.24 5.72
CA TYR A 48 -0.10 0.81 5.43
C TYR A 48 0.52 -0.04 6.55
N ASN A 49 -0.21 -1.06 7.01
CA ASN A 49 0.23 -2.05 8.01
C ASN A 49 0.56 -1.53 9.42
N LEU A 50 0.25 -0.26 9.73
CA LEU A 50 0.32 0.26 11.09
C LEU A 50 -1.09 0.64 11.55
N PRO A 51 -1.46 0.29 12.79
CA PRO A 51 -2.79 0.59 13.31
C PRO A 51 -2.96 2.09 13.57
N TYR A 52 -4.11 2.62 13.19
CA TYR A 52 -4.57 3.97 13.43
C TYR A 52 -5.01 4.18 14.88
N PHE A 53 -5.77 3.23 15.46
CA PHE A 53 -6.27 3.40 16.82
C PHE A 53 -5.12 3.25 17.81
N GLN A 54 -4.88 4.29 18.60
CA GLN A 54 -3.75 4.35 19.54
C GLN A 54 -3.75 3.19 20.54
N GLU A 55 -4.92 2.74 20.97
CA GLU A 55 -5.04 1.59 21.89
C GLU A 55 -4.58 0.29 21.23
N ILE A 56 -4.99 0.03 19.97
CA ILE A 56 -4.48 -1.09 19.18
C ILE A 56 -2.98 -0.97 18.96
N PHE A 57 -2.49 0.22 18.60
CA PHE A 57 -1.07 0.51 18.38
C PHE A 57 -0.21 0.16 19.61
N ASN A 58 -0.66 0.56 20.79
CA ASN A 58 0.02 0.30 22.05
C ASN A 58 -0.07 -1.18 22.45
N ALA A 59 -1.26 -1.78 22.36
CA ALA A 59 -1.49 -3.16 22.78
C ALA A 59 -0.82 -4.20 21.85
N SER A 60 -0.54 -3.83 20.59
CA SER A 60 0.10 -4.72 19.62
C SER A 60 1.63 -4.76 19.67
N GLY A 61 2.26 -4.04 20.60
CA GLY A 61 3.72 -3.97 20.73
C GLY A 61 4.41 -3.05 19.73
N THR A 62 3.67 -2.17 19.04
CA THR A 62 4.23 -1.29 18.02
C THR A 62 5.11 -0.19 18.64
N ARG A 63 4.79 0.23 19.86
CA ARG A 63 5.54 1.25 20.61
C ARG A 63 7.00 0.82 20.82
N GLU A 64 7.22 -0.44 21.18
CA GLU A 64 8.54 -1.05 21.37
C GLU A 64 9.34 -1.10 20.06
N LEU A 65 8.66 -1.31 18.92
CA LEU A 65 9.29 -1.26 17.60
C LEU A 65 9.66 0.17 17.20
N VAL A 66 8.87 1.18 17.58
CA VAL A 66 9.24 2.59 17.40
C VAL A 66 10.47 2.93 18.23
N GLU A 67 10.54 2.51 19.49
CA GLU A 67 11.71 2.73 20.34
C GLU A 67 12.97 2.08 19.75
N LYS A 68 12.83 0.89 19.16
CA LYS A 68 13.95 0.11 18.62
C LYS A 68 14.40 0.55 17.21
N TYR A 69 13.47 0.84 16.31
CA TYR A 69 13.74 1.03 14.88
C TYR A 69 13.30 2.40 14.35
N GLY A 70 12.63 3.21 15.18
CA GLY A 70 12.23 4.57 14.85
C GLY A 70 11.02 4.65 13.90
N ASP A 71 11.04 5.68 13.06
CA ASP A 71 9.88 6.14 12.29
C ASP A 71 9.34 5.15 11.26
N TRP A 72 10.06 4.06 10.96
CA TRP A 72 9.49 3.01 10.12
C TRP A 72 8.23 2.38 10.74
N PHE A 73 8.12 2.41 12.08
CA PHE A 73 6.98 1.87 12.83
C PHE A 73 6.02 2.94 13.39
N THR A 74 6.23 4.23 13.09
CA THR A 74 5.27 5.27 13.48
C THR A 74 4.16 5.39 12.45
N TYR A 75 2.92 5.57 12.91
CA TYR A 75 1.76 5.61 12.03
C TYR A 75 1.86 6.73 10.99
N ASP A 76 2.40 7.89 11.34
CA ASP A 76 2.35 9.10 10.53
C ASP A 76 3.69 9.47 9.87
N ARG A 77 4.81 8.83 10.25
CA ARG A 77 6.15 9.11 9.71
C ARG A 77 6.83 7.92 9.03
N ASN A 78 6.19 6.76 8.95
CA ASN A 78 6.72 5.68 8.10
C ASN A 78 6.74 6.10 6.61
N PRO A 79 7.59 5.46 5.78
CA PRO A 79 7.73 5.82 4.37
C PRO A 79 6.42 5.92 3.59
N ARG A 80 5.51 4.95 3.75
CA ARG A 80 4.24 4.93 3.01
C ARG A 80 3.29 6.03 3.48
N ALA A 81 3.20 6.28 4.78
CA ALA A 81 2.44 7.42 5.29
C ALA A 81 2.93 8.75 4.70
N GLN A 82 4.25 8.95 4.64
CA GLN A 82 4.84 10.15 4.06
C GLN A 82 4.59 10.25 2.54
N ILE A 83 4.70 9.13 1.80
CA ILE A 83 4.43 9.10 0.35
C ILE A 83 2.96 9.41 0.07
N PHE A 84 2.02 8.81 0.83
CA PHE A 84 0.59 9.12 0.71
C PHE A 84 0.32 10.59 1.04
N ARG A 85 0.84 11.10 2.17
CA ARG A 85 0.69 12.51 2.56
C ARG A 85 1.16 13.46 1.46
N ARG A 86 2.28 13.14 0.78
CA ARG A 86 2.84 13.95 -0.30
C ARG A 86 2.04 13.86 -1.60
N ASN A 87 1.59 12.66 -1.98
CA ASN A 87 1.13 12.39 -3.34
C ASN A 87 -0.39 12.20 -3.49
N GLN A 88 -1.16 12.03 -2.42
CA GLN A 88 -2.58 11.68 -2.52
C GLN A 88 -3.39 12.70 -3.35
N THR A 89 -3.04 13.98 -3.29
CA THR A 89 -3.70 15.05 -4.05
C THR A 89 -3.44 14.99 -5.56
N LEU A 90 -2.48 14.17 -6.00
CA LEU A 90 -2.23 13.91 -7.42
C LEU A 90 -3.24 12.93 -8.02
N VAL A 91 -4.05 12.26 -7.20
CA VAL A 91 -5.10 11.35 -7.64
C VAL A 91 -6.37 12.13 -7.93
N HIS A 92 -6.73 12.22 -9.21
CA HIS A 92 -7.91 12.94 -9.70
C HIS A 92 -8.83 12.08 -10.57
N ASP A 93 -8.44 10.84 -10.87
CA ASP A 93 -9.17 9.87 -11.67
C ASP A 93 -8.68 8.44 -11.41
N LEU A 94 -9.22 7.45 -12.14
CA LEU A 94 -8.84 6.05 -12.00
C LEU A 94 -7.37 5.80 -12.40
N ASP A 95 -6.88 6.43 -13.47
CA ASP A 95 -5.52 6.19 -13.98
C ASP A 95 -4.45 6.74 -13.03
N SER A 96 -4.68 7.93 -12.47
CA SER A 96 -3.82 8.52 -11.44
C SER A 96 -3.87 7.73 -10.13
N MET A 97 -5.01 7.13 -9.77
CA MET A 97 -5.09 6.19 -8.63
C MET A 97 -4.27 4.93 -8.90
N VAL A 98 -4.42 4.31 -10.08
CA VAL A 98 -3.61 3.15 -10.51
C VAL A 98 -2.13 3.47 -10.39
N ARG A 99 -1.70 4.63 -10.91
CA ARG A 99 -0.31 5.07 -10.87
C ARG A 99 0.22 5.24 -9.45
N LEU A 100 -0.54 5.87 -8.55
CA LEU A 100 -0.11 6.02 -7.16
C LEU A 100 0.01 4.65 -6.47
N MET A 101 -1.00 3.79 -6.63
CA MET A 101 -1.04 2.49 -5.97
C MET A 101 0.02 1.52 -6.50
N ARG A 102 0.48 1.70 -7.76
CA ARG A 102 1.61 0.96 -8.33
C ARG A 102 2.96 1.66 -8.13
N SER A 103 3.02 2.82 -7.49
CA SER A 103 4.27 3.60 -7.43
C SER A 103 5.37 2.91 -6.62
N ASN A 104 6.56 2.82 -7.23
CA ASN A 104 7.80 2.43 -6.57
C ASN A 104 9.00 3.01 -7.32
N ASN A 105 9.46 4.17 -6.88
CA ASN A 105 10.65 4.84 -7.42
C ASN A 105 11.79 4.86 -6.40
N TYR A 106 12.01 3.73 -5.70
CA TYR A 106 12.86 3.67 -4.50
C TYR A 106 14.31 4.09 -4.72
N LEU A 107 14.81 4.01 -5.95
CA LEU A 107 16.16 4.45 -6.31
C LEU A 107 16.33 5.97 -6.23
N LYS A 108 15.26 6.73 -6.48
CA LYS A 108 15.28 8.19 -6.58
C LYS A 108 14.50 8.89 -5.47
N ASP A 109 13.46 8.26 -4.93
CA ASP A 109 12.60 8.89 -3.92
C ASP A 109 13.33 8.98 -2.56
N PRO A 110 13.54 10.19 -2.00
CA PRO A 110 14.17 10.34 -0.70
C PRO A 110 13.38 9.66 0.43
N LEU A 111 12.05 9.52 0.31
CA LEU A 111 11.22 8.83 1.29
C LEU A 111 11.43 7.30 1.29
N SER A 112 12.03 6.76 0.24
CA SER A 112 12.36 5.33 0.16
C SER A 112 13.68 4.97 0.86
N ARG A 113 14.40 5.96 1.39
CA ARG A 113 15.67 5.72 2.10
C ARG A 113 15.41 5.13 3.48
N CYS A 114 16.16 4.08 3.81
CA CYS A 114 16.17 3.42 5.10
C CYS A 114 17.38 3.89 5.93
N ARG A 115 17.13 4.28 7.19
CA ARG A 115 18.20 4.53 8.17
C ARG A 115 18.83 3.22 8.62
N GLY A 116 20.16 3.13 8.56
CA GLY A 116 20.88 1.91 8.94
C GLY A 116 20.88 0.80 7.88
N CYS A 117 20.39 1.10 6.67
CA CYS A 117 20.55 0.22 5.52
C CYS A 117 21.80 0.58 4.70
N THR A 118 22.46 -0.45 4.15
CA THR A 118 23.49 -0.30 3.12
C THR A 118 23.17 -1.26 1.97
N PRO A 119 22.82 -0.76 0.77
CA PRO A 119 22.62 0.65 0.41
C PRO A 119 21.40 1.29 1.12
N PRO A 120 21.31 2.63 1.18
CA PRO A 120 20.23 3.30 1.88
C PRO A 120 18.89 3.23 1.13
N GLN A 121 18.89 3.10 -0.20
CA GLN A 121 17.67 2.91 -0.97
C GLN A 121 17.07 1.52 -0.68
N ASN A 122 15.78 1.47 -0.36
CA ASN A 122 15.12 0.20 -0.07
C ASN A 122 13.79 0.09 -0.82
N ALA A 123 13.63 -0.98 -1.60
CA ALA A 123 12.47 -1.21 -2.44
C ALA A 123 11.21 -1.62 -1.66
N GLU A 124 11.31 -1.89 -0.35
CA GLU A 124 10.18 -2.04 0.56
C GLU A 124 9.49 -0.70 0.85
N ASN A 125 10.24 0.40 0.81
CA ASN A 125 9.77 1.72 1.23
C ASN A 125 9.07 2.46 0.07
N ALA A 126 8.01 1.86 -0.46
CA ALA A 126 7.19 2.37 -1.55
C ALA A 126 5.72 1.97 -1.35
N ILE A 127 4.79 2.51 -2.15
CA ILE A 127 3.39 2.09 -2.08
C ILE A 127 3.25 0.64 -2.55
N SER A 128 3.85 0.30 -3.71
CA SER A 128 3.94 -1.06 -4.22
C SER A 128 5.35 -1.61 -4.06
N ALA A 129 5.65 -2.24 -2.91
CA ALA A 129 6.97 -2.78 -2.59
C ALA A 129 7.52 -3.76 -3.65
N ARG A 130 8.84 -3.80 -3.80
CA ARG A 130 9.61 -4.68 -4.70
C ARG A 130 10.82 -5.28 -3.98
N SER A 131 10.58 -6.06 -2.92
CA SER A 131 11.65 -6.56 -2.06
C SER A 131 12.65 -7.44 -2.82
N ASP A 132 12.30 -7.98 -3.99
CA ASP A 132 13.18 -8.73 -4.88
C ASP A 132 14.35 -7.90 -5.43
N LEU A 133 14.16 -6.58 -5.54
CA LEU A 133 15.15 -5.63 -6.06
C LEU A 133 16.15 -5.15 -5.00
N ASN A 134 15.95 -5.49 -3.73
CA ASN A 134 16.94 -5.24 -2.70
C ASN A 134 18.14 -6.20 -2.88
N PRO A 135 19.40 -5.75 -2.71
CA PRO A 135 20.56 -6.63 -2.83
C PRO A 135 20.65 -7.67 -1.71
N ALA A 136 20.88 -8.95 -2.06
CA ALA A 136 21.01 -10.05 -1.10
C ALA A 136 22.08 -9.81 -0.02
N ASN A 137 23.18 -9.17 -0.39
CA ASN A 137 24.32 -8.88 0.48
C ASN A 137 24.21 -7.51 1.21
N GLY A 138 23.05 -6.86 1.15
CA GLY A 138 22.84 -5.60 1.85
C GLY A 138 22.78 -5.76 3.38
N THR A 139 23.09 -4.68 4.08
CA THR A 139 22.89 -4.58 5.53
C THR A 139 21.50 -4.01 5.79
N TYR A 140 20.69 -4.70 6.60
CA TYR A 140 19.31 -4.32 6.90
C TYR A 140 19.02 -4.46 8.40
N PRO A 141 18.39 -3.45 9.04
CA PRO A 141 18.17 -3.47 10.49
C PRO A 141 17.14 -4.51 10.94
N PHE A 142 16.22 -4.93 10.06
CA PHE A 142 15.22 -5.97 10.34
C PHE A 142 14.76 -6.69 9.05
N PRO A 143 14.16 -7.90 9.16
CA PRO A 143 13.93 -8.79 8.02
C PRO A 143 13.06 -8.24 6.88
N ALA A 144 12.06 -7.39 7.17
CA ALA A 144 11.16 -6.84 6.15
C ALA A 144 11.90 -6.03 5.07
N LEU A 145 13.04 -5.46 5.40
CA LEU A 145 13.85 -4.63 4.50
C LEU A 145 14.83 -5.43 3.63
N ARG A 146 14.95 -6.75 3.84
CA ARG A 146 15.88 -7.60 3.10
C ARG A 146 15.39 -7.91 1.69
N GLN A 147 16.24 -8.55 0.88
CA GLN A 147 15.81 -9.20 -0.34
C GLN A 147 14.81 -10.31 -0.01
N ARG A 148 13.63 -10.29 -0.65
CA ARG A 148 12.57 -11.29 -0.47
C ARG A 148 11.79 -11.47 -1.76
N CYS A 149 11.26 -12.66 -1.98
CA CYS A 149 10.27 -12.94 -3.02
C CYS A 149 8.88 -12.43 -2.57
N HIS A 150 8.79 -11.12 -2.34
CA HIS A 150 7.67 -10.45 -1.69
C HIS A 150 7.56 -9.01 -2.22
N GLY A 151 6.34 -8.46 -2.23
CA GLY A 151 6.09 -7.10 -2.68
C GLY A 151 4.61 -6.86 -2.93
N GLY A 152 4.27 -5.74 -3.57
CA GLY A 152 2.95 -5.57 -4.18
C GLY A 152 2.81 -6.51 -5.36
N THR A 153 1.75 -7.30 -5.42
CA THR A 153 1.49 -8.31 -6.47
C THR A 153 0.25 -8.02 -7.30
N ASP A 154 -0.53 -7.00 -6.92
CA ASP A 154 -1.68 -6.54 -7.67
C ASP A 154 -2.01 -5.08 -7.31
N MET A 155 -3.00 -4.53 -8.01
CA MET A 155 -3.71 -3.32 -7.62
C MET A 155 -5.16 -3.46 -8.07
N LYS A 156 -6.11 -3.06 -7.21
CA LYS A 156 -7.54 -3.02 -7.54
C LYS A 156 -8.09 -1.65 -7.17
N VAL A 157 -8.89 -1.06 -8.05
CA VAL A 157 -9.61 0.20 -7.79
C VAL A 157 -11.04 0.09 -8.30
N THR A 158 -11.98 0.63 -7.53
CA THR A 158 -13.37 0.82 -7.94
C THR A 158 -13.77 2.27 -7.66
N SER A 159 -14.96 2.65 -8.10
CA SER A 159 -15.52 3.98 -7.86
C SER A 159 -17.01 3.88 -7.60
N TRP A 160 -17.61 4.98 -7.14
CA TRP A 160 -19.06 5.06 -6.96
C TRP A 160 -19.83 4.68 -8.23
N GLY A 161 -19.34 5.05 -9.41
CA GLY A 161 -19.99 4.71 -10.68
C GLY A 161 -19.80 3.25 -11.13
N MET A 162 -18.78 2.56 -10.61
CA MET A 162 -18.51 1.15 -10.94
C MET A 162 -19.17 0.18 -9.97
N ALA A 163 -19.33 0.58 -8.70
CA ALA A 163 -19.87 -0.28 -7.65
C ALA A 163 -21.26 -0.91 -7.98
N PRO A 164 -22.24 -0.19 -8.58
CA PRO A 164 -23.54 -0.78 -8.93
C PRO A 164 -23.47 -1.91 -9.97
N THR A 165 -22.39 -1.96 -10.75
CA THR A 165 -22.17 -2.99 -11.78
C THR A 165 -21.07 -3.99 -11.39
N PHE A 166 -20.68 -3.99 -10.11
CA PHE A 166 -19.57 -4.79 -9.59
C PHE A 166 -18.24 -4.58 -10.32
N GLY A 167 -18.09 -3.45 -11.02
CA GLY A 167 -16.92 -3.15 -11.82
C GLY A 167 -15.70 -2.79 -10.97
N LEU A 168 -14.52 -3.15 -11.46
CA LEU A 168 -13.25 -2.63 -10.95
C LEU A 168 -12.21 -2.55 -12.07
N VAL A 169 -11.15 -1.76 -11.86
CA VAL A 169 -9.90 -1.88 -12.61
C VAL A 169 -8.95 -2.75 -11.78
N ALA A 170 -8.36 -3.76 -12.41
CA ALA A 170 -7.38 -4.65 -11.80
C ALA A 170 -6.09 -4.65 -12.61
N ALA A 171 -4.95 -4.59 -11.93
CA ALA A 171 -3.64 -4.89 -12.50
C ALA A 171 -3.03 -6.05 -11.71
N SER A 172 -2.56 -7.08 -12.42
CA SER A 172 -1.93 -8.25 -11.82
C SER A 172 -0.41 -8.22 -12.00
N GLY A 173 0.32 -8.68 -11.00
CA GLY A 173 1.77 -8.74 -10.97
C GLY A 173 2.44 -7.53 -10.30
N PRO A 174 3.74 -7.67 -9.97
CA PRO A 174 4.53 -6.59 -9.41
C PRO A 174 4.52 -5.33 -10.26
N THR A 175 4.71 -4.18 -9.60
CA THR A 175 4.88 -2.91 -10.32
C THR A 175 6.10 -2.96 -11.23
N TRP A 176 5.96 -2.37 -12.41
CA TRP A 176 7.00 -2.23 -13.42
C TRP A 176 7.02 -0.81 -14.03
N ASP A 177 6.35 0.14 -13.37
CA ASP A 177 6.13 1.49 -13.89
C ASP A 177 7.43 2.32 -13.84
N ASP A 178 8.13 2.30 -12.69
CA ASP A 178 9.41 3.03 -12.45
C ASP A 178 10.60 2.08 -12.20
N VAL A 179 10.37 0.77 -12.25
CA VAL A 179 11.32 -0.29 -11.91
C VAL A 179 11.26 -1.42 -12.95
N PRO A 180 12.32 -2.24 -13.12
CA PRO A 180 12.31 -3.32 -14.09
C PRO A 180 11.18 -4.33 -13.82
N PRO A 181 10.50 -4.84 -14.86
CA PRO A 181 9.52 -5.90 -14.70
C PRO A 181 10.08 -7.10 -13.96
N PHE A 182 9.27 -7.71 -13.09
CA PHE A 182 9.64 -8.96 -12.43
C PHE A 182 9.62 -10.10 -13.45
N ARG A 183 10.65 -10.93 -13.42
CA ARG A 183 10.76 -12.14 -14.23
C ARG A 183 11.30 -13.29 -13.39
N TRP A 184 10.57 -14.40 -13.29
CA TRP A 184 10.95 -15.54 -12.47
C TRP A 184 12.34 -16.06 -12.83
N SER A 185 12.58 -16.35 -14.11
CA SER A 185 13.80 -17.01 -14.60
C SER A 185 15.11 -16.23 -14.35
N THR A 186 15.02 -14.91 -14.14
CA THR A 186 16.19 -14.04 -13.89
C THR A 186 16.14 -13.39 -12.51
N SER A 187 15.15 -13.72 -11.69
CA SER A 187 15.03 -13.17 -10.35
C SER A 187 15.84 -13.99 -9.34
N PRO A 188 16.11 -13.43 -8.14
CA PRO A 188 16.59 -14.19 -6.99
C PRO A 188 15.63 -15.29 -6.51
N CYS A 189 14.45 -15.40 -7.13
CA CYS A 189 13.37 -16.30 -6.77
C CYS A 189 13.19 -17.43 -7.79
N SER A 190 14.13 -17.62 -8.73
CA SER A 190 14.04 -18.56 -9.85
C SER A 190 13.78 -20.00 -9.41
N ASP A 191 14.32 -20.40 -8.25
CA ASP A 191 14.27 -21.78 -7.76
C ASP A 191 12.97 -22.10 -7.00
N LEU A 192 12.11 -21.11 -6.76
CA LEU A 192 10.82 -21.31 -6.12
C LEU A 192 9.82 -21.93 -7.10
N LEU A 193 8.96 -22.82 -6.63
CA LEU A 193 7.89 -23.37 -7.46
C LEU A 193 6.84 -22.29 -7.80
N HIS A 194 6.54 -22.11 -9.08
CA HIS A 194 5.57 -21.12 -9.57
C HIS A 194 4.77 -21.67 -10.78
N MET A 195 4.24 -22.89 -10.65
CA MET A 195 3.49 -23.56 -11.72
C MET A 195 2.30 -22.71 -12.18
N GLY A 196 2.15 -22.56 -13.49
CA GLY A 196 1.08 -21.78 -14.10
C GLY A 196 1.29 -20.27 -14.10
N HIS A 197 2.34 -19.76 -13.43
CA HIS A 197 2.69 -18.35 -13.53
C HIS A 197 3.37 -18.04 -14.87
N PRO A 198 3.09 -16.87 -15.48
CA PRO A 198 3.92 -16.34 -16.54
C PRO A 198 5.34 -16.07 -16.00
N ASP A 199 6.36 -16.31 -16.83
CA ASP A 199 7.74 -16.00 -16.47
C ASP A 199 7.93 -14.49 -16.25
N LEU A 200 7.49 -13.68 -17.22
CA LEU A 200 7.56 -12.21 -17.19
C LEU A 200 6.21 -11.59 -16.80
N TRP A 201 6.23 -10.67 -15.83
CA TRP A 201 5.05 -9.97 -15.33
C TRP A 201 4.98 -8.53 -15.83
N THR A 202 4.32 -8.33 -16.98
CA THR A 202 4.10 -7.01 -17.62
C THR A 202 2.65 -6.81 -18.01
N PHE A 203 1.71 -7.24 -17.16
CA PHE A 203 0.29 -7.11 -17.44
C PHE A 203 -0.17 -5.66 -17.20
N PRO A 204 -0.86 -5.03 -18.18
CA PRO A 204 -1.46 -3.73 -17.98
C PRO A 204 -2.71 -3.84 -17.09
N PRO A 205 -3.17 -2.73 -16.50
CA PRO A 205 -4.48 -2.67 -15.87
C PRO A 205 -5.58 -3.01 -16.88
N ILE A 206 -6.58 -3.78 -16.44
CA ILE A 206 -7.78 -4.10 -17.21
C ILE A 206 -9.02 -3.66 -16.44
N LYS A 207 -10.08 -3.28 -17.16
CA LYS A 207 -11.40 -3.08 -16.58
C LYS A 207 -12.11 -4.42 -16.54
N VAL A 208 -12.45 -4.88 -15.34
CA VAL A 208 -13.19 -6.12 -15.12
C VAL A 208 -14.68 -5.81 -15.15
N HIS A 209 -15.38 -6.51 -16.03
CA HIS A 209 -16.82 -6.50 -16.14
C HIS A 209 -17.33 -7.89 -15.79
N TRP A 210 -18.38 -7.94 -14.97
CA TRP A 210 -19.11 -9.16 -14.67
C TRP A 210 -20.38 -9.13 -15.51
N ASP A 211 -20.25 -9.59 -16.75
CA ASP A 211 -21.37 -9.79 -17.68
C ASP A 211 -22.00 -11.17 -17.47
#